data_AF-A0A8T9B6P4-F1
#
_entry.id   AF-A0A8T9B6P4-F1
#
_cell.length_a   1.000
_cell.length_b   1.000
_cell.length_c   1.000
_cell.angle_alpha   90.00
_cell.angle_beta   90.00
_cell.angle_gamma   90.00
#
_symmetry.space_group_name_H-M   'P 1'
#
loop_
_entity.id
_entity.type
_entity.pdbx_description
1 polymer ?
#
loop_
_entity_poly.entity_id
_entity_poly.type
_entity_poly.pdbx_seq_one_letter_code
_entity_poly.pdbx_strand_id
1 'polypeptide(L)'
;MATGVTRVFMYASAKAPLLDLFTAAKNGGVKHIVLLLSMSVEIDPDGLLGKMHSNEEAAIREAGFSYTFIRPRNFASNSRQFWAPSIQKTGKVWITYPNAQSAPVSEEDMAAVALVALTTDKLLNQAVEAISHLRERDENKSVELIVLTAEEWKAYMIQHMPAEFVDQLIIEVGGWKADLSVEEKTCGINAPNLACLFRRFFPPRRGRR
;
A
#
# COMPACT_ATOMS: atom_id res chain seq x y z
N MET A 1 -3.73 -23.19 20.50
CA MET A 1 -2.95 -23.04 19.26
C MET A 1 -3.85 -23.34 18.08
N ALA A 2 -3.85 -22.51 17.03
CA ALA A 2 -4.71 -22.71 15.87
C ALA A 2 -4.18 -23.86 15.00
N THR A 3 -4.66 -25.08 15.25
CA THR A 3 -4.31 -26.26 14.45
C THR A 3 -4.94 -26.13 13.06
N GLY A 4 -4.16 -26.33 12.00
CA GLY A 4 -4.63 -26.30 10.62
C GLY A 4 -4.46 -24.98 9.86
N VAL A 5 -3.88 -23.94 10.49
CA VAL A 5 -3.56 -22.69 9.79
C VAL A 5 -2.25 -22.86 9.01
N THR A 6 -2.34 -22.88 7.67
CA THR A 6 -1.17 -23.04 6.80
C THR A 6 -0.67 -21.73 6.20
N ARG A 7 -1.49 -20.67 6.24
CA ARG A 7 -1.18 -19.35 5.70
C ARG A 7 -1.71 -18.24 6.59
N VAL A 8 -0.98 -17.15 6.72
CA VAL A 8 -1.32 -16.02 7.58
C VAL A 8 -1.23 -14.72 6.79
N PHE A 9 -2.20 -13.82 7.00
CA PHE A 9 -2.11 -12.43 6.58
C PHE A 9 -1.63 -11.57 7.75
N MET A 10 -0.64 -10.71 7.49
CA MET A 10 0.02 -9.90 8.50
C MET A 10 0.11 -8.44 8.03
N TYR A 11 -0.12 -7.51 8.96
CA TYR A 11 0.22 -6.10 8.78
C TYR A 11 1.65 -5.86 9.27
N ALA A 12 2.36 -4.98 8.57
CA ALA A 12 3.62 -4.43 9.05
C ALA A 12 3.42 -3.68 10.38
N SER A 13 4.37 -3.85 11.28
CA SER A 13 4.42 -3.14 12.56
C SER A 13 5.84 -3.15 13.11
N ALA A 14 6.43 -1.96 13.26
CA ALA A 14 7.75 -1.75 13.89
C ALA A 14 7.90 -2.40 15.28
N LYS A 15 6.79 -2.58 15.99
CA LYS A 15 6.75 -3.13 17.35
C LYS A 15 6.38 -4.61 17.39
N ALA A 16 6.22 -5.26 16.23
CA ALA A 16 5.84 -6.66 16.18
C ALA A 16 6.96 -7.53 16.80
N PRO A 17 6.64 -8.44 17.74
CA PRO A 17 7.61 -9.41 18.26
C PRO A 17 7.80 -10.53 17.22
N LEU A 18 8.49 -10.23 16.12
CA LEU A 18 8.59 -11.11 14.96
C LEU A 18 9.12 -12.50 15.31
N LEU A 19 10.10 -12.59 16.22
CA LEU A 19 10.66 -13.88 16.64
C LEU A 19 9.61 -14.78 17.31
N ASP A 20 8.85 -14.24 18.26
CA ASP A 20 7.79 -14.99 18.95
C ASP A 20 6.67 -15.36 17.99
N LEU A 21 6.30 -14.43 17.10
CA LEU A 21 5.28 -14.65 16.07
C LEU A 21 5.69 -15.76 15.11
N PHE A 22 6.94 -15.75 14.63
CA PHE A 22 7.46 -16.79 13.74
C PHE A 22 7.61 -18.14 14.44
N THR A 23 8.01 -18.14 15.71
CA THR A 23 8.05 -19.37 16.52
C THR A 23 6.65 -19.97 16.65
N ALA A 24 5.66 -19.15 17.00
CA ALA A 24 4.27 -19.58 17.09
C ALA A 24 3.72 -20.05 15.73
N ALA A 25 4.04 -19.34 14.65
CA ALA A 25 3.62 -19.69 13.29
C ALA A 25 4.20 -21.04 12.85
N LYS A 26 5.50 -21.29 13.09
CA LYS A 26 6.14 -22.58 12.81
C LYS A 26 5.51 -23.71 13.61
N ASN A 27 5.32 -23.52 14.92
CA ASN A 27 4.68 -24.51 15.78
C ASN A 27 3.22 -24.78 15.37
N GLY A 28 2.54 -23.79 14.80
CA GLY A 28 1.18 -23.92 14.25
C GLY A 28 1.09 -24.56 12.86
N GLY A 29 2.23 -24.82 12.19
CA GLY A 29 2.27 -25.39 10.85
C GLY A 29 2.06 -24.39 9.70
N VAL A 30 2.23 -23.09 9.98
CA VAL A 30 2.18 -22.04 8.95
C VAL A 30 3.35 -22.24 7.98
N LYS A 31 3.05 -22.20 6.68
CA LYS A 31 4.02 -22.35 5.59
C LYS A 31 4.23 -21.06 4.81
N HIS A 32 3.24 -20.18 4.82
CA HIS A 32 3.22 -18.99 3.99
C HIS A 32 2.72 -17.75 4.73
N ILE A 33 3.43 -16.63 4.57
CA ILE A 33 3.08 -15.33 5.14
C ILE A 33 2.77 -14.34 4.01
N VAL A 34 1.56 -13.79 4.03
CA VAL A 34 1.17 -12.65 3.19
C VAL A 34 1.31 -11.38 4.04
N LEU A 35 2.27 -10.53 3.71
CA LEU A 35 2.53 -9.29 4.45
C LEU A 35 2.08 -8.08 3.63
N LEU A 36 1.20 -7.27 4.20
CA LEU A 36 0.84 -5.95 3.70
C LEU A 36 1.77 -4.91 4.34
N LEU A 37 2.53 -4.23 3.48
CA LEU A 37 3.50 -3.20 3.86
C LEU A 37 3.38 -2.00 2.91
N SER A 38 4.46 -1.26 2.62
CA SER A 38 4.45 -0.09 1.75
C SER A 38 5.50 -0.18 0.63
N MET A 39 5.26 0.50 -0.49
CA MET A 39 6.25 0.77 -1.54
C MET A 39 7.45 1.62 -1.06
N SER A 40 7.45 2.10 0.18
CA SER A 40 8.60 2.81 0.77
C SER A 40 9.90 1.99 0.73
N VAL A 41 9.82 0.65 0.70
CA VAL A 41 11.00 -0.23 0.51
C VAL A 41 11.72 0.02 -0.83
N GLU A 42 11.02 0.51 -1.85
CA GLU A 42 11.59 0.87 -3.15
C GLU A 42 11.78 2.38 -3.30
N ILE A 43 10.84 3.19 -2.78
CA ILE A 43 10.83 4.65 -2.99
C ILE A 43 11.86 5.37 -2.10
N ASP A 44 11.97 4.96 -0.84
CA ASP A 44 12.89 5.55 0.14
C ASP A 44 13.41 4.44 1.08
N PRO A 45 14.28 3.55 0.58
CA PRO A 45 14.76 2.38 1.33
C PRO A 45 15.51 2.77 2.60
N ASP A 46 16.15 3.94 2.62
CA ASP A 46 16.88 4.46 3.78
C ASP A 46 15.99 5.23 4.76
N GLY A 47 14.76 5.55 4.36
CA GLY A 47 13.73 6.15 5.19
C GLY A 47 13.23 5.22 6.29
N LEU A 48 12.46 5.79 7.24
CA LEU A 48 11.99 5.07 8.41
C LEU A 48 11.12 3.85 8.04
N LEU A 49 10.08 4.02 7.20
CA LEU A 49 9.26 2.88 6.75
C LEU A 49 10.02 1.98 5.77
N GLY A 50 10.91 2.51 4.93
CA GLY A 50 11.74 1.71 4.01
C GLY A 50 12.59 0.69 4.78
N LYS A 51 13.32 1.15 5.80
CA LYS A 51 14.09 0.28 6.70
C LYS A 51 13.20 -0.69 7.48
N MET A 52 12.10 -0.19 8.05
CA MET A 52 11.17 -1.01 8.83
C MET A 52 10.65 -2.19 8.01
N HIS A 53 10.09 -1.93 6.83
CA HIS A 53 9.50 -2.95 5.99
C HIS A 53 10.56 -3.88 5.38
N SER A 54 11.73 -3.35 5.00
CA SER A 54 12.85 -4.19 4.52
C SER A 54 13.29 -5.20 5.57
N ASN A 55 13.36 -4.78 6.84
CA ASN A 55 13.69 -5.67 7.95
C ASN A 55 12.63 -6.75 8.15
N GLU A 56 11.35 -6.41 8.03
CA GLU A 56 10.25 -7.40 8.13
C GLU A 56 10.29 -8.41 6.98
N GLU A 57 10.51 -7.95 5.74
CA GLU A 57 10.64 -8.85 4.60
C GLU A 57 11.85 -9.78 4.73
N ALA A 58 13.00 -9.24 5.16
CA ALA A 58 14.21 -10.03 5.42
C ALA A 58 13.97 -11.07 6.51
N ALA A 59 13.36 -10.69 7.63
CA ALA A 59 13.08 -11.58 8.73
C ALA A 59 12.14 -12.74 8.33
N ILE A 60 11.14 -12.49 7.47
CA ILE A 60 10.27 -13.54 6.92
C ILE A 60 11.07 -14.52 6.05
N ARG A 61 11.94 -14.00 5.17
CA ARG A 61 12.79 -14.81 4.29
C ARG A 61 13.75 -15.67 5.11
N GLU A 62 14.45 -15.08 6.08
CA GLU A 62 15.39 -15.76 6.97
C GLU A 62 14.72 -16.82 7.84
N ALA A 63 13.48 -16.57 8.27
CA ALA A 63 12.69 -17.55 9.01
C ALA A 63 12.28 -18.76 8.14
N GLY A 64 12.46 -18.71 6.81
CA GLY A 64 12.22 -19.82 5.90
C GLY A 64 10.75 -20.02 5.51
N PHE A 65 9.89 -19.01 5.72
CA PHE A 65 8.52 -19.07 5.22
C PHE A 65 8.49 -18.78 3.72
N SER A 66 7.55 -19.40 3.00
CA SER A 66 7.14 -18.83 1.71
C SER A 66 6.44 -17.50 1.95
N TYR A 67 6.50 -16.57 1.01
CA TYR A 67 5.98 -15.22 1.24
C TYR A 67 5.21 -14.62 0.06
N THR A 68 4.32 -13.68 0.36
CA THR A 68 3.83 -12.69 -0.62
C THR A 68 3.90 -11.33 0.03
N PHE A 69 4.62 -10.39 -0.58
CA PHE A 69 4.69 -9.01 -0.10
C PHE A 69 3.78 -8.14 -0.94
N ILE A 70 2.78 -7.52 -0.31
CA ILE A 70 1.85 -6.60 -0.96
C ILE A 70 2.35 -5.19 -0.65
N ARG A 71 2.78 -4.48 -1.69
CA ARG A 71 3.38 -3.14 -1.62
C ARG A 71 2.44 -2.12 -2.28
N PRO A 72 1.40 -1.62 -1.58
CA PRO A 72 0.65 -0.45 -2.01
C PRO A 72 1.52 0.80 -2.00
N ARG A 73 1.17 1.76 -2.88
CA ARG A 73 1.55 3.16 -2.70
C ARG A 73 0.57 3.83 -1.73
N ASN A 74 -0.44 4.52 -2.26
CA ASN A 74 -1.43 5.24 -1.47
C ASN A 74 -2.78 4.50 -1.46
N PHE A 75 -3.54 4.60 -0.37
CA PHE A 75 -4.89 4.05 -0.28
C PHE A 75 -5.94 5.08 -0.69
N ALA A 76 -7.00 4.64 -1.37
CA ALA A 76 -8.12 5.51 -1.72
C ALA A 76 -8.84 6.07 -0.47
N SER A 77 -8.89 5.31 0.63
CA SER A 77 -9.45 5.79 1.90
C SER A 77 -8.70 6.97 2.52
N ASN A 78 -7.42 7.19 2.18
CA ASN A 78 -6.66 8.30 2.73
C ASN A 78 -7.31 9.65 2.40
N SER A 79 -7.80 9.84 1.16
CA SER A 79 -8.55 11.05 0.79
C SER A 79 -9.82 11.22 1.63
N ARG A 80 -10.53 10.13 1.94
CA ARG A 80 -11.71 10.20 2.81
C ARG A 80 -11.32 10.55 4.25
N GLN A 81 -10.27 9.93 4.79
CA GLN A 81 -9.86 10.15 6.17
C GLN A 81 -9.29 11.55 6.39
N PHE A 82 -8.46 12.03 5.46
CA PHE A 82 -7.75 13.30 5.62
C PHE A 82 -8.54 14.50 5.08
N TRP A 83 -9.36 14.35 4.04
CA TRP A 83 -10.03 15.50 3.40
C TRP A 83 -11.53 15.57 3.66
N ALA A 84 -12.23 14.46 3.93
CA ALA A 84 -13.67 14.54 4.14
C ALA A 84 -14.07 15.51 5.27
N PRO A 85 -13.37 15.56 6.44
CA PRO A 85 -13.71 16.52 7.48
C PRO A 85 -13.57 17.99 7.05
N SER A 86 -12.50 18.33 6.31
CA SER A 86 -12.28 19.71 5.85
C SER A 86 -13.24 20.10 4.74
N ILE A 87 -13.48 19.21 3.78
CA ILE A 87 -14.43 19.43 2.69
C ILE A 87 -15.83 19.67 3.27
N GLN A 88 -16.26 18.87 4.25
CA GLN A 88 -17.57 19.03 4.88
C GLN A 88 -17.70 20.34 5.68
N LYS A 89 -16.62 20.78 6.34
CA LYS A 89 -16.64 21.97 7.22
C LYS A 89 -16.43 23.27 6.48
N THR A 90 -15.52 23.31 5.51
CA THR A 90 -15.04 24.55 4.87
C THR A 90 -15.07 24.52 3.35
N GLY A 91 -15.28 23.34 2.73
CA GLY A 91 -15.15 23.19 1.28
C GLY A 91 -13.71 23.30 0.77
N LYS A 92 -12.71 23.26 1.67
CA LYS A 92 -11.30 23.45 1.35
C LYS A 92 -10.47 22.20 1.63
N VAL A 93 -9.41 22.02 0.86
CA VAL A 93 -8.36 21.01 1.09
C VAL A 93 -7.01 21.69 1.08
N TRP A 94 -6.19 21.41 2.09
CA TRP A 94 -4.82 21.88 2.17
C TRP A 94 -3.87 20.81 1.63
N ILE A 95 -3.06 21.17 0.63
CA ILE A 95 -2.21 20.24 -0.10
C ILE A 95 -0.83 20.86 -0.38
N THR A 96 0.23 20.07 -0.24
CA THR A 96 1.62 20.53 -0.46
C THR A 96 2.04 20.41 -1.92
N TYR A 97 1.61 19.34 -2.59
CA TYR A 97 2.02 19.01 -3.95
C TYR A 97 0.76 18.80 -4.83
N PRO A 98 0.09 19.88 -5.27
CA PRO A 98 -1.17 19.76 -6.02
C PRO A 98 -1.04 19.03 -7.37
N ASN A 99 0.17 19.01 -7.93
CA ASN A 99 0.47 18.32 -9.19
C ASN A 99 1.07 16.92 -8.97
N ALA A 100 1.19 16.44 -7.72
CA ALA A 100 1.65 15.09 -7.46
C ALA A 100 0.60 14.10 -7.96
N GLN A 101 1.03 13.18 -8.82
CA GLN A 101 0.13 12.14 -9.34
C GLN A 101 0.34 10.87 -8.53
N SER A 102 -0.74 10.35 -7.98
CA SER A 102 -0.75 9.03 -7.37
C SER A 102 -1.90 8.24 -7.97
N ALA A 103 -1.78 6.91 -8.00
CA ALA A 103 -2.86 6.02 -8.34
C ALA A 103 -3.31 5.28 -7.07
N PRO A 104 -4.20 5.89 -6.24
CA PRO A 104 -4.58 5.31 -4.97
C PRO A 104 -5.29 3.98 -5.17
N VAL A 105 -4.86 2.95 -4.48
CA VAL A 105 -5.45 1.62 -4.57
C VAL A 105 -6.63 1.49 -3.62
N SER A 106 -7.69 0.82 -4.07
CA SER A 106 -8.84 0.55 -3.21
C SER A 106 -8.50 -0.56 -2.21
N GLU A 107 -9.10 -0.50 -1.02
CA GLU A 107 -8.94 -1.52 0.02
C GLU A 107 -9.55 -2.86 -0.45
N GLU A 108 -10.60 -2.81 -1.26
CA GLU A 108 -11.21 -3.98 -1.89
C GLU A 108 -10.22 -4.68 -2.83
N ASP A 109 -9.44 -3.92 -3.59
CA ASP A 109 -8.43 -4.51 -4.48
C ASP A 109 -7.28 -5.15 -3.69
N MET A 110 -6.89 -4.54 -2.57
CA MET A 110 -5.89 -5.12 -1.67
C MET A 110 -6.39 -6.39 -0.99
N ALA A 111 -7.65 -6.41 -0.57
CA ALA A 111 -8.28 -7.62 -0.05
C ALA A 111 -8.35 -8.73 -1.11
N ALA A 112 -8.61 -8.38 -2.37
CA ALA A 112 -8.62 -9.35 -3.47
C ALA A 112 -7.23 -9.95 -3.74
N VAL A 113 -6.18 -9.13 -3.71
CA VAL A 113 -4.78 -9.62 -3.86
C VAL A 113 -4.40 -10.51 -2.69
N ALA A 114 -4.70 -10.07 -1.45
CA ALA A 114 -4.46 -10.88 -0.26
C ALA A 114 -5.21 -12.21 -0.33
N LEU A 115 -6.46 -12.21 -0.79
CA LEU A 115 -7.25 -13.43 -0.98
C LEU A 115 -6.59 -14.38 -1.97
N VAL A 116 -6.10 -13.89 -3.11
CA VAL A 116 -5.39 -14.71 -4.10
C VAL A 116 -4.11 -15.31 -3.50
N ALA A 117 -3.35 -14.53 -2.74
CA ALA A 117 -2.14 -14.99 -2.06
C ALA A 117 -2.45 -16.04 -0.96
N LEU A 118 -3.56 -15.89 -0.25
CA LEU A 118 -3.98 -16.81 0.80
C LEU A 118 -4.64 -18.08 0.29
N THR A 119 -5.15 -18.10 -0.94
CA THR A 119 -5.95 -19.24 -1.44
C THR A 119 -5.31 -19.97 -2.62
N THR A 120 -4.21 -19.46 -3.17
CA THR A 120 -3.55 -20.02 -4.35
C THR A 120 -2.03 -19.92 -4.27
N ASP A 121 -1.33 -20.68 -5.11
CA ASP A 121 0.13 -20.65 -5.20
C ASP A 121 0.68 -19.58 -6.16
N LYS A 122 -0.20 -18.77 -6.76
CA LYS A 122 0.14 -17.88 -7.88
C LYS A 122 1.11 -16.76 -7.52
N LEU A 123 1.13 -16.35 -6.26
CA LEU A 123 1.93 -15.24 -5.73
C LEU A 123 3.02 -15.73 -4.76
N LEU A 124 3.30 -17.03 -4.71
CA LEU A 124 4.34 -17.57 -3.85
C LEU A 124 5.70 -16.94 -4.18
N ASN A 125 6.36 -16.48 -3.13
CA ASN A 125 7.67 -15.84 -3.11
C ASN A 125 7.78 -14.63 -4.04
N GLN A 126 6.70 -13.85 -4.12
CA GLN A 126 6.64 -12.63 -4.93
C GLN A 126 6.40 -11.40 -4.07
N ALA A 127 6.99 -10.29 -4.49
CA ALA A 127 6.58 -8.95 -4.08
C ALA A 127 5.73 -8.35 -5.20
N VAL A 128 4.54 -7.86 -4.85
CA VAL A 128 3.55 -7.32 -5.79
C VAL A 128 3.37 -5.84 -5.50
N GLU A 129 3.70 -5.00 -6.48
CA GLU A 129 3.34 -3.60 -6.45
C GLU A 129 1.84 -3.45 -6.73
N ALA A 130 1.16 -2.80 -5.81
CA ALA A 130 -0.26 -2.53 -5.85
C ALA A 130 -0.53 -1.10 -6.31
N ILE A 131 -0.65 -0.94 -7.63
CA ILE A 131 -1.11 0.30 -8.26
C ILE A 131 -2.48 0.09 -8.89
N SER A 132 -3.36 1.08 -8.72
CA SER A 132 -4.63 1.14 -9.45
C SER A 132 -4.46 1.95 -10.75
N HIS A 133 -5.54 2.08 -11.52
CA HIS A 133 -5.60 3.06 -12.59
C HIS A 133 -6.13 4.38 -12.04
N LEU A 134 -5.56 5.50 -12.50
CA LEU A 134 -6.11 6.83 -12.29
C LEU A 134 -7.57 6.83 -12.76
N ARG A 135 -8.49 7.17 -11.85
CA ARG A 135 -9.90 7.41 -12.17
C ARG A 135 -10.27 8.77 -11.62
N GLU A 136 -10.46 9.73 -12.52
CA GLU A 136 -11.11 10.99 -12.16
C GLU A 136 -12.60 10.71 -11.98
N ARG A 137 -13.13 11.18 -10.85
CA ARG A 137 -14.57 11.18 -10.61
C ARG A 137 -15.04 12.62 -10.67
N ASP A 138 -15.77 12.95 -11.73
CA ASP A 138 -16.49 14.21 -11.82
C ASP A 138 -17.61 14.21 -10.78
N GLU A 139 -17.34 14.79 -9.62
CA GLU A 139 -18.37 15.18 -8.67
C GLU A 139 -18.64 16.68 -8.87
N ASN A 140 -19.93 17.04 -9.01
CA ASN A 140 -20.41 18.40 -9.30
C ASN A 140 -20.20 19.42 -8.16
N LYS A 141 -19.26 19.16 -7.23
CA LYS A 141 -18.91 20.03 -6.11
C LYS A 141 -17.48 20.51 -6.27
N SER A 142 -17.32 21.81 -6.50
CA SER A 142 -16.01 22.46 -6.49
C SER A 142 -15.42 22.43 -5.07
N VAL A 143 -14.24 21.83 -4.92
CA VAL A 143 -13.41 21.91 -3.71
C VAL A 143 -12.31 22.93 -3.97
N GLU A 144 -12.12 23.88 -3.06
CA GLU A 144 -11.03 24.86 -3.16
C GLU A 144 -9.73 24.25 -2.63
N LEU A 145 -8.67 24.27 -3.44
CA LEU A 145 -7.34 23.81 -3.04
C LEU A 145 -6.53 24.96 -2.47
N ILE A 146 -6.08 24.80 -1.22
CA ILE A 146 -5.13 25.70 -0.57
C ILE A 146 -3.76 25.04 -0.63
N VAL A 147 -2.87 25.62 -1.44
CA VAL A 147 -1.51 25.11 -1.59
C VAL A 147 -0.65 25.61 -0.45
N LEU A 148 -0.06 24.70 0.31
CA LEU A 148 0.89 24.99 1.38
C LEU A 148 2.32 24.71 0.92
N THR A 149 3.31 25.41 1.47
CA THR A 149 4.70 24.97 1.35
C THR A 149 4.95 23.69 2.15
N ALA A 150 6.05 23.00 1.90
CA ALA A 150 6.42 21.81 2.65
C ALA A 150 6.60 22.12 4.14
N GLU A 151 7.15 23.28 4.46
CA GLU A 151 7.36 23.77 5.83
C GLU A 151 6.02 24.08 6.52
N GLU A 152 5.11 24.76 5.83
CA GLU A 152 3.77 25.08 6.37
C GLU A 152 2.96 23.82 6.63
N TRP A 153 2.99 22.86 5.69
CA TRP A 153 2.32 21.58 5.86
C TRP A 153 2.94 20.76 6.99
N LYS A 154 4.28 20.73 7.09
CA LYS A 154 4.99 20.06 8.19
C LYS A 154 4.58 20.65 9.53
N ALA A 155 4.58 21.97 9.66
CA ALA A 155 4.19 22.66 10.90
C ALA A 155 2.74 22.35 11.32
N TYR A 156 1.84 22.13 10.35
CA TYR A 156 0.47 21.71 10.61
C TYR A 156 0.36 20.22 11.01
N MET A 157 1.04 19.33 10.29
CA MET A 157 0.89 17.89 10.46
C MET A 157 1.55 17.36 11.74
N ILE A 158 2.64 17.96 12.21
CA ILE A 158 3.30 17.55 13.47
C ILE A 158 2.38 17.70 14.69
N GLN A 159 1.34 18.53 14.60
CA GLN A 159 0.32 18.67 15.65
C GLN A 159 -0.61 17.46 15.75
N HIS A 160 -0.67 16.63 14.70
CA HIS A 160 -1.62 15.52 14.56
C HIS A 160 -0.94 14.15 14.46
N MET A 161 0.35 14.11 14.13
CA MET A 161 1.13 12.88 14.03
C MET A 161 2.61 13.11 14.37
N PRO A 162 3.37 12.07 14.75
CA PRO A 162 4.78 12.23 15.12
C PRO A 162 5.63 12.77 13.97
N ALA A 163 6.62 13.61 14.29
CA ALA A 163 7.38 14.39 13.31
C ALA A 163 8.16 13.51 12.32
N GLU A 164 8.66 12.37 12.79
CA GLU A 164 9.36 11.38 11.98
C GLU A 164 8.49 10.80 10.86
N PHE A 165 7.17 10.67 11.07
CA PHE A 165 6.24 10.24 10.03
C PHE A 165 5.90 11.37 9.06
N VAL A 166 5.82 12.62 9.54
CA VAL A 166 5.55 13.79 8.70
C VAL A 166 6.67 13.99 7.67
N ASP A 167 7.93 13.88 8.12
CA ASP A 167 9.09 14.00 7.25
C ASP A 167 9.11 12.95 6.16
N GLN A 168 8.74 11.72 6.51
CA GLN A 168 8.63 10.66 5.53
C GLN A 168 7.50 10.90 4.51
N LEU A 169 6.33 11.36 4.95
CA LEU A 169 5.22 11.64 4.03
C LEU A 169 5.57 12.74 3.03
N ILE A 170 6.36 13.74 3.42
CA ILE A 170 6.84 14.78 2.49
C ILE A 170 7.73 14.16 1.40
N ILE A 171 8.64 13.26 1.78
CA ILE A 171 9.52 12.56 0.85
C ILE A 171 8.69 11.68 -0.09
N GLU A 172 7.76 10.88 0.44
CA GLU A 172 6.94 9.97 -0.36
C GLU A 172 6.04 10.72 -1.34
N VAL A 173 5.29 11.74 -0.88
CA VAL A 173 4.40 12.53 -1.75
C VAL A 173 5.20 13.41 -2.73
N GLY A 174 6.36 13.92 -2.32
CA GLY A 174 7.29 14.63 -3.19
C GLY A 174 7.88 13.74 -4.28
N GLY A 175 8.16 12.47 -3.96
CA GLY A 175 8.65 11.43 -4.88
C GLY A 175 7.61 10.97 -5.92
N TRP A 176 6.32 11.20 -5.68
CA TRP A 176 5.25 10.91 -6.65
C TRP A 176 5.27 11.81 -7.90
N LYS A 177 6.25 12.71 -8.02
CA LYS A 177 6.53 13.47 -9.25
C LYS A 177 7.33 12.70 -10.30
N ALA A 178 8.01 11.60 -9.96
CA ALA A 178 9.12 11.09 -10.76
C ALA A 178 8.89 9.77 -11.53
N ASP A 179 7.78 9.06 -11.39
CA ASP A 179 7.63 7.81 -12.13
C ASP A 179 6.18 7.43 -12.46
N LEU A 180 5.70 7.98 -13.58
CA LEU A 180 4.66 7.35 -14.42
C LEU A 180 5.29 6.60 -15.60
N SER A 181 6.62 6.40 -15.59
CA SER A 181 7.32 5.58 -16.57
C SER A 181 7.25 4.08 -16.27
N VAL A 182 6.31 3.69 -15.39
CA VAL A 182 5.59 2.43 -15.60
C VAL A 182 4.77 2.62 -16.88
N GLU A 183 5.49 2.57 -18.01
CA GLU A 183 4.95 2.37 -19.36
C GLU A 183 3.79 1.39 -19.25
N GLU A 184 2.82 1.53 -20.15
CA GLU A 184 1.95 0.44 -20.56
C GLU A 184 2.80 -0.74 -21.08
N LYS A 185 3.58 -1.38 -20.21
CA LYS A 185 4.25 -2.65 -20.47
C LYS A 185 3.12 -3.63 -20.60
N THR A 186 2.71 -3.78 -21.85
CA THR A 186 1.89 -4.85 -22.40
C THR A 186 2.02 -6.08 -21.52
N CYS A 187 0.86 -6.64 -21.16
CA CYS A 187 0.70 -7.74 -20.23
C CYS A 187 1.53 -8.96 -20.67
N GLY A 188 2.81 -8.94 -20.35
CA GLY A 188 3.78 -9.97 -20.67
C GLY A 188 3.74 -11.06 -19.62
N ILE A 189 4.12 -12.27 -20.02
CA ILE A 189 4.03 -13.51 -19.24
C ILE A 189 4.73 -13.42 -17.85
N ASN A 190 5.63 -12.45 -17.65
CA ASN A 190 6.48 -12.32 -16.47
C ASN A 190 6.32 -11.02 -15.64
N ALA A 191 5.29 -10.18 -15.86
CA ALA A 191 5.14 -8.92 -15.11
C ALA A 191 4.10 -9.04 -13.96
N PRO A 192 4.48 -8.83 -12.68
CA PRO A 192 3.57 -8.94 -11.53
C PRO A 192 2.84 -7.61 -11.25
N ASN A 193 2.23 -7.01 -12.28
CA ASN A 193 1.43 -5.78 -12.12
C ASN A 193 -0.03 -6.13 -11.76
N LEU A 194 -0.56 -5.48 -10.72
CA LEU A 194 -1.95 -5.64 -10.26
C LEU A 194 -3.00 -5.49 -11.37
N ALA A 195 -2.79 -4.57 -12.32
CA ALA A 195 -3.68 -4.38 -13.47
C ALA A 195 -3.81 -5.64 -14.35
N CYS A 196 -2.72 -6.42 -14.48
CA CYS A 196 -2.70 -7.70 -15.18
C CYS A 196 -3.32 -8.83 -14.33
N LEU A 197 -3.10 -8.83 -13.01
CA LEU A 197 -3.70 -9.80 -12.09
C LEU A 197 -5.24 -9.69 -12.07
N PHE A 198 -5.77 -8.47 -12.06
CA PHE A 198 -7.22 -8.22 -12.11
C PHE A 198 -7.86 -8.71 -13.41
N ARG A 199 -7.31 -8.36 -14.58
CA ARG A 199 -7.82 -8.87 -15.87
C ARG A 199 -7.76 -10.40 -15.99
N ARG A 200 -6.74 -11.03 -15.40
CA ARG A 200 -6.51 -12.48 -15.50
C ARG A 200 -7.33 -13.31 -14.51
N PHE A 201 -7.66 -12.76 -13.34
CA PHE A 201 -8.33 -13.51 -12.25
C PHE A 201 -9.70 -12.99 -11.85
N PHE A 202 -10.02 -11.73 -12.17
CA PHE A 202 -11.32 -11.11 -11.91
C PHE A 202 -11.84 -10.46 -13.21
N PRO A 203 -12.28 -11.27 -14.20
CA PRO A 203 -12.88 -10.72 -15.41
C PRO A 203 -14.06 -9.83 -15.04
N PRO A 204 -14.31 -8.73 -15.78
CA PRO A 204 -15.39 -7.81 -15.48
C PRO A 204 -16.70 -8.60 -15.38
N ARG A 205 -17.46 -8.38 -14.29
CA ARG A 205 -18.81 -8.93 -14.15
C ARG A 205 -19.57 -8.52 -15.41
N ARG A 206 -19.95 -9.50 -16.24
CA ARG A 206 -20.91 -9.27 -17.34
C ARG A 206 -22.12 -8.65 -16.68
N GLY A 207 -22.39 -7.39 -16.99
CA GLY A 207 -23.58 -6.70 -16.52
C GLY A 207 -24.79 -7.58 -16.79
N ARG A 208 -25.60 -7.81 -15.76
CA ARG A 208 -26.96 -8.30 -15.98
C ARG A 208 -27.64 -7.21 -16.83
N ARG A 209 -28.02 -7.60 -18.04
CA ARG A 209 -28.94 -6.84 -18.88
C ARG A 209 -30.28 -6.67 -18.17
#